data_AF-A0A7W3VS04-F1
#
_entry.id   AF-A0A7W3VS04-F1
#
_cell.length_a   1.000
_cell.length_b   1.000
_cell.length_c   1.000
_cell.angle_alpha   90.00
_cell.angle_beta   90.00
_cell.angle_gamma   90.00
#
_symmetry.space_group_name_H-M   'P 1'
#
loop_
_entity.id
_entity.type
_entity.pdbx_description
1 polymer ?
#
loop_
_entity_poly.entity_id
_entity_poly.type
_entity_poly.pdbx_seq_one_letter_code
_entity_poly.pdbx_strand_id
1 'polypeptide(L)' 'MAKRRYVARGVPDGYRIWDNRARRWWGDHYQRCPDDLVAALNGGADYATLTALINRYRAAKR' A
#
# COMPACT_ATOMS: atom_id res chain seq x y z
N MET A 1 -13.09 -15.13 4.82
CA MET A 1 -11.87 -14.38 4.44
C MET A 1 -11.76 -13.15 5.33
N ALA A 2 -10.78 -13.09 6.23
CA ALA A 2 -10.54 -11.88 7.01
C ALA A 2 -10.27 -10.72 6.05
N LYS A 3 -11.09 -9.66 6.12
CA LYS A 3 -11.03 -8.53 5.20
C LYS A 3 -9.65 -7.88 5.34
N ARG A 4 -8.78 -8.04 4.33
CA ARG A 4 -7.40 -7.50 4.31
C ARG A 4 -7.42 -6.04 4.76
N ARG A 5 -6.60 -5.69 5.75
CA ARG A 5 -6.65 -4.34 6.35
C ARG A 5 -6.26 -3.27 5.32
N TYR A 6 -5.20 -3.51 4.57
CA TYR A 6 -4.67 -2.59 3.56
C TYR A 6 -4.75 -3.21 2.18
N VAL A 7 -5.14 -2.42 1.18
CA VAL A 7 -5.30 -2.87 -0.22
C VAL A 7 -4.78 -1.79 -1.16
N ALA A 8 -4.06 -2.18 -2.21
CA ALA A 8 -3.66 -1.25 -3.26
C ALA A 8 -4.85 -0.95 -4.19
N ARG A 9 -5.13 0.33 -4.44
CA ARG A 9 -6.14 0.74 -5.44
C ARG A 9 -5.53 1.71 -6.44
N GLY A 10 -5.82 1.47 -7.72
CA GLY A 10 -5.55 2.43 -8.78
C GLY A 10 -6.44 3.66 -8.63
N VAL A 11 -5.86 4.83 -8.85
CA VAL A 11 -6.53 6.14 -8.90
C VAL A 11 -6.04 6.88 -10.15
N PRO A 12 -6.76 7.90 -10.64
CA PRO A 12 -6.19 8.81 -11.63
C PRO A 12 -4.86 9.35 -11.09
N ASP A 13 -3.82 9.31 -11.93
CA ASP A 13 -2.42 9.68 -11.63
C ASP A 13 -1.59 8.69 -10.78
N GLY A 14 -2.08 7.46 -10.53
CA GLY A 14 -1.25 6.41 -9.93
C GLY A 14 -2.00 5.45 -9.04
N TYR A 15 -1.50 5.24 -7.82
CA TYR A 15 -2.13 4.36 -6.85
C TYR A 15 -2.11 4.95 -5.43
N ARG A 16 -3.11 4.53 -4.63
CA ARG A 16 -3.18 4.79 -3.18
C ARG A 16 -3.53 3.52 -2.41
N ILE A 17 -3.17 3.51 -1.13
CA ILE A 17 -3.49 2.42 -0.22
C ILE A 17 -4.82 2.71 0.46
N TRP A 18 -5.77 1.78 0.36
CA TRP A 18 -7.05 1.84 1.06
C TRP A 18 -6.98 1.05 2.37
N ASP A 19 -7.32 1.69 3.49
CA ASP A 19 -7.52 1.02 4.78
C ASP A 19 -8.99 0.59 4.90
N ASN A 20 -9.24 -0.72 4.81
CA ASN A 20 -10.58 -1.30 4.94
C ASN A 20 -11.16 -1.18 6.36
N ARG A 21 -10.32 -1.08 7.39
CA ARG A 21 -10.74 -0.96 8.79
C ARG A 21 -11.14 0.48 9.10
N ALA A 22 -10.31 1.45 8.70
CA ALA A 22 -10.57 2.87 8.90
C ALA A 22 -11.45 3.50 7.80
N ARG A 23 -11.73 2.76 6.72
CA ARG A 23 -12.50 3.20 5.55
C ARG A 23 -11.98 4.53 4.95
N ARG A 24 -10.66 4.68 4.88
CA ARG A 24 -9.99 5.89 4.39
C ARG A 24 -8.74 5.56 3.59
N TRP A 25 -8.26 6.52 2.83
CA TRP A 25 -6.93 6.44 2.21
C TRP A 25 -5.84 6.51 3.29
N TRP A 26 -4.84 5.64 3.17
CA TRP A 26 -3.69 5.58 4.06
C TRP A 26 -2.40 5.86 3.28
N GLY A 27 -1.51 6.66 3.88
CA GLY A 27 -0.23 7.01 3.29
C GLY A 27 -0.32 7.95 2.08
N ASP A 28 0.77 7.97 1.33
CA ASP A 28 1.02 8.91 0.24
C ASP A 28 0.40 8.47 -1.09
N HIS A 29 0.36 9.42 -2.04
CA HIS A 29 0.10 9.12 -3.44
C HIS A 29 1.38 8.68 -4.14
N TYR A 30 1.30 7.57 -4.86
CA TYR A 30 2.42 7.01 -5.60
C TYR A 30 2.07 7.02 -7.09
N GLN A 31 2.77 7.85 -7.87
CA GLN A 31 2.63 7.88 -9.33
C GLN A 31 3.14 6.60 -9.99
N ARG A 32 4.16 5.98 -9.40
CA ARG A 32 4.72 4.71 -9.86
C ARG A 32 4.72 3.76 -8.66
N CYS A 33 3.90 2.72 -8.72
CA CYS A 33 3.87 1.71 -7.67
C CYS A 33 4.91 0.63 -7.97
N PRO A 34 5.72 0.26 -6.99
CA PRO A 34 6.55 -0.94 -7.06
C PRO A 34 5.69 -2.21 -6.99
N ASP A 35 5.94 -3.17 -7.88
CA ASP A 35 5.14 -4.40 -8.01
C ASP A 35 5.12 -5.25 -6.72
N ASP A 36 6.23 -5.25 -5.97
CA ASP A 36 6.36 -5.95 -4.69
C ASP A 36 5.44 -5.38 -3.60
N LEU A 37 5.24 -4.06 -3.56
CA LEU A 37 4.31 -3.43 -2.63
C LEU A 37 2.85 -3.75 -2.98
N VAL A 38 2.50 -3.77 -4.27
CA VAL A 38 1.17 -4.20 -4.72
C VAL A 38 0.94 -5.66 -4.35
N ALA A 39 1.93 -6.52 -4.61
CA ALA A 39 1.86 -7.94 -4.29
C ALA A 39 1.70 -8.16 -2.77
N ALA A 40 2.42 -7.40 -1.93
CA ALA A 40 2.29 -7.50 -0.48
C ALA A 40 0.90 -7.05 0.00
N LEU A 41 0.41 -5.90 -0.49
CA LEU A 41 -0.90 -5.34 -0.12
C LEU A 41 -2.05 -6.28 -0.52
N ASN A 42 -1.98 -6.83 -1.74
CA ASN A 42 -3.03 -7.69 -2.28
C ASN A 42 -2.85 -9.17 -1.90
N GLY A 43 -1.64 -9.59 -1.54
CA GLY A 43 -1.27 -10.94 -1.15
C GLY A 43 -1.59 -11.28 0.31
N GLY A 44 -1.91 -10.27 1.13
CA GLY A 44 -2.19 -10.49 2.56
C GLY A 44 -0.93 -10.56 3.42
N ALA A 45 0.12 -9.83 3.03
CA ALA A 45 1.29 -9.65 3.87
C ALA A 45 0.90 -9.07 5.24
N ASP A 46 1.70 -9.40 6.25
CA ASP A 46 1.51 -8.89 7.60
C ASP A 46 1.89 -7.40 7.69
N TYR A 47 1.51 -6.79 8.81
CA TYR A 47 1.69 -5.35 9.01
C TYR A 47 3.16 -4.93 9.03
N ALA A 48 4.06 -5.76 9.55
CA ALA A 48 5.49 -5.43 9.63
C ALA A 48 6.10 -5.38 8.22
N THR A 49 5.81 -6.37 7.39
CA THR A 49 6.26 -6.40 5.98
C THR A 49 5.76 -5.19 5.20
N LEU A 50 4.47 -4.85 5.33
CA LEU A 50 3.90 -3.66 4.67
C LEU A 50 4.59 -2.36 5.11
N THR A 51 4.83 -2.22 6.41
CA THR A 51 5.47 -1.01 6.96
C THR A 51 6.92 -0.87 6.50
N ALA A 52 7.66 -1.98 6.42
CA ALA A 52 9.03 -2.00 5.92
C ALA A 52 9.10 -1.59 4.44
N LEU A 53 8.23 -2.13 3.59
CA LEU A 53 8.16 -1.76 2.17
C LEU A 53 7.82 -0.27 1.99
N ILE A 54 6.83 0.23 2.72
CA ILE A 54 6.44 1.65 2.66
C ILE A 54 7.61 2.55 3.06
N ASN A 55 8.33 2.23 4.14
CA ASN A 55 9.49 3.01 4.58
C ASN A 55 10.62 3.00 3.55
N ARG A 56 10.91 1.83 2.94
CA ARG A 56 11.89 1.71 1.85
C ARG A 56 11.54 2.62 0.68
N TYR A 57 10.28 2.62 0.24
CA TYR A 57 9.85 3.45 -0.89
C TYR A 57 9.76 4.94 -0.56
N ARG A 58 9.47 5.28 0.70
CA ARG A 58 9.58 6.67 1.17
C ARG A 58 11.02 7.17 1.14
N ALA A 59 11.98 6.36 1.57
CA ALA A 59 13.40 6.71 1.51
C ALA A 59 13.90 6.84 0.06
N ALA A 60 13.43 5.96 -0.84
CA ALA A 60 13.80 6.00 -2.26
C ALA A 60 13.17 7.17 -3.05
N LYS A 61 12.13 7.83 -2.51
CA LYS A 61 11.48 8.98 -3.13
C LYS A 61 12.19 10.32 -2.79
N ARG A 62 13.23 10.27 -1.97
CA ARG A 62 14.03 11.44 -1.55
C ARG A 62 15.21 11.64 -2.49
#